data_AF-A0A6L4ZMY7-F1
#
_entry.id   AF-A0A6L4ZMY7-F1
#
_cell.length_a   1.000
_cell.length_b   1.000
_cell.length_c   1.000
_cell.angle_alpha   90.00
_cell.angle_beta   90.00
_cell.angle_gamma   90.00
#
_symmetry.space_group_name_H-M   'P 1'
#
loop_
_entity.id
_entity.type
_entity.pdbx_description
1 polymer ?
#
loop_
_entity_poly.entity_id
_entity_poly.type
_entity_poly.pdbx_seq_one_letter_code
_entity_poly.pdbx_strand_id
1 'polypeptide(L)'
;ETRKALAISAGILTGEYLLSFTSETENLKRPLSEVYIEMVNQVNQIIDNQSYNRSTNLTASDFIVRTKADLLYLNLPNPGSMLNFLNSSSCWKETWVRKNNTFHNELLNSVKDSPSGLISSKEHYLQVLSRLLERSKHIPSWAIVFQESLPLSLAEMVDEVKKHRQIKTTYMKDFSEIIGQRKVYIIIAHS
;
A
#
# COMPACT_ATOMS: atom_id res chain seq x y z
N GLU A 1 -19.29 -13.13 -11.84
CA GLU A 1 -18.51 -12.30 -10.88
C GLU A 1 -17.95 -11.01 -11.51
N THR A 2 -17.51 -11.04 -12.76
CA THR A 2 -16.95 -9.87 -13.49
C THR A 2 -17.84 -8.63 -13.47
N ARG A 3 -19.15 -8.76 -13.74
CA ARG A 3 -20.10 -7.62 -13.71
C ARG A 3 -20.20 -6.96 -12.33
N LYS A 4 -20.08 -7.75 -11.25
CA LYS A 4 -20.11 -7.24 -9.87
C LYS A 4 -18.83 -6.45 -9.58
N ALA A 5 -17.67 -6.97 -9.99
CA ALA A 5 -16.39 -6.27 -9.85
C ALA A 5 -16.39 -4.93 -10.60
N LEU A 6 -16.84 -4.92 -11.86
CA LEU A 6 -16.96 -3.71 -12.67
C LEU A 6 -17.88 -2.65 -12.02
N ALA A 7 -19.04 -3.08 -11.52
CA ALA A 7 -19.98 -2.17 -10.84
C ALA A 7 -19.39 -1.59 -9.54
N ILE A 8 -18.64 -2.39 -8.78
CA ILE A 8 -17.94 -1.93 -7.57
C ILE A 8 -16.87 -0.90 -7.95
N SER A 9 -16.04 -1.19 -8.96
CA SER A 9 -15.00 -0.28 -9.45
C SER A 9 -15.58 1.05 -9.94
N ALA A 10 -16.65 1.03 -10.72
CA ALA A 10 -17.32 2.25 -11.16
C ALA A 10 -17.89 3.06 -9.99
N GLY A 11 -18.44 2.39 -8.98
CA GLY A 11 -18.90 3.04 -7.74
C GLY A 11 -17.75 3.70 -6.96
N ILE A 12 -16.59 3.04 -6.88
CA ILE A 12 -15.39 3.58 -6.24
C ILE A 12 -14.94 4.87 -6.94
N LEU A 13 -14.79 4.84 -8.27
CA LEU A 13 -14.36 6.01 -9.03
C LEU A 13 -15.34 7.18 -8.92
N THR A 14 -16.64 6.88 -8.93
CA THR A 14 -17.69 7.90 -8.78
C THR A 14 -17.66 8.54 -7.39
N GLY A 15 -17.42 7.76 -6.32
CA GLY A 15 -17.29 8.31 -4.98
C GLY A 15 -15.97 9.06 -4.77
N GLU A 16 -14.87 8.65 -5.42
CA GLU A 16 -13.63 9.45 -5.43
C GLU A 16 -13.85 10.81 -6.09
N TYR A 17 -14.56 10.83 -7.22
CA TYR A 17 -14.97 12.08 -7.86
C TYR A 17 -15.75 12.96 -6.87
N LEU A 18 -16.78 12.42 -6.22
CA LEU A 18 -17.60 13.18 -5.26
C LEU A 18 -16.77 13.77 -4.11
N LEU A 19 -15.79 13.01 -3.60
CA LEU A 19 -14.94 13.38 -2.48
C LEU A 19 -13.74 14.25 -2.87
N SER A 20 -13.46 14.43 -4.16
CA SER A 20 -12.39 15.31 -4.63
C SER A 20 -12.72 16.80 -4.53
N PHE A 21 -13.99 17.14 -4.34
CA PHE A 21 -14.45 18.52 -4.24
C PHE A 21 -14.39 19.03 -2.80
N THR A 22 -13.90 20.26 -2.66
CA THR A 22 -13.93 21.06 -1.44
C THR A 22 -15.11 22.03 -1.47
N SER A 23 -15.35 22.74 -0.37
CA SER A 23 -16.37 23.80 -0.32
C SER A 23 -16.17 24.89 -1.38
N GLU A 24 -14.94 25.10 -1.84
CA GLU A 24 -14.59 26.11 -2.86
C GLU A 24 -14.85 25.63 -4.30
N THR A 25 -14.86 24.32 -4.53
CA THR A 25 -14.95 23.71 -5.87
C THR A 25 -16.28 22.99 -6.11
N GLU A 26 -17.21 23.11 -5.17
CA GLU A 26 -18.52 22.44 -5.23
C GLU A 26 -19.36 22.83 -6.45
N ASN A 27 -19.20 24.05 -6.94
CA ASN A 27 -19.86 24.55 -8.15
C ASN A 27 -19.40 23.86 -9.45
N LEU A 28 -18.28 23.14 -9.43
CA LEU A 28 -17.76 22.38 -10.57
C LEU A 28 -18.32 20.95 -10.65
N LYS A 29 -19.18 20.55 -9.68
CA LYS A 29 -19.78 19.22 -9.64
C LYS A 29 -20.76 19.02 -10.81
N ARG A 30 -20.56 17.92 -11.52
CA ARG A 30 -21.49 17.37 -12.51
C ARG A 30 -22.48 16.42 -11.83
N PRO A 31 -23.65 16.18 -12.43
CA PRO A 31 -24.57 15.16 -11.94
C PRO A 31 -23.88 13.80 -11.81
N LEU A 32 -24.01 13.15 -10.65
CA LEU A 32 -23.34 11.87 -10.38
C LEU A 32 -23.78 10.74 -11.32
N SER A 33 -25.01 10.81 -11.85
CA SER A 33 -25.51 9.88 -12.85
C SER A 33 -24.69 9.90 -14.14
N GLU A 34 -24.29 11.08 -14.61
CA GLU A 34 -23.46 11.22 -15.81
C GLU A 34 -22.04 10.70 -15.57
N VAL A 35 -21.46 11.08 -14.43
CA VAL A 35 -20.11 10.63 -14.04
C VAL A 35 -20.08 9.12 -13.89
N TYR A 36 -21.10 8.51 -13.28
CA TYR A 36 -21.17 7.06 -13.14
C TYR A 36 -21.16 6.34 -14.49
N ILE A 37 -21.95 6.82 -15.47
CA ILE A 37 -21.96 6.24 -16.82
C ILE A 37 -20.59 6.36 -17.48
N GLU A 38 -19.93 7.51 -17.34
CA GLU A 38 -18.57 7.74 -17.85
C GLU A 38 -17.56 6.77 -17.22
N MET A 39 -17.59 6.62 -15.90
CA MET A 39 -16.71 5.71 -15.16
C MET A 39 -16.94 4.25 -15.54
N VAL A 40 -18.20 3.83 -15.76
CA VAL A 40 -18.50 2.48 -16.27
C VAL A 40 -17.83 2.24 -17.62
N ASN A 41 -17.84 3.23 -18.51
CA ASN A 41 -17.18 3.10 -19.81
C ASN A 41 -15.65 3.05 -19.68
N GLN A 42 -15.06 3.79 -18.73
CA GLN A 42 -13.62 3.76 -18.47
C GLN A 42 -13.16 2.43 -17.87
N VAL A 43 -13.86 1.90 -16.87
CA VAL A 43 -13.48 0.64 -16.20
C VAL A 43 -13.57 -0.57 -17.15
N ASN A 44 -14.42 -0.48 -18.17
CA ASN A 44 -14.52 -1.52 -19.20
C ASN A 44 -13.39 -1.49 -20.23
N GLN A 45 -12.46 -0.53 -20.16
CA GLN A 45 -11.30 -0.51 -21.06
C GLN A 45 -10.30 -1.58 -20.65
N ILE A 46 -10.08 -2.55 -21.54
CA ILE A 46 -9.00 -3.53 -21.40
C ILE A 46 -7.71 -2.80 -21.78
N ILE A 47 -6.87 -2.54 -20.77
CA ILE A 47 -5.51 -2.05 -21.00
C ILE A 47 -4.63 -3.27 -21.25
N ASP A 48 -4.33 -3.54 -22.53
CA ASP A 48 -3.36 -4.56 -22.91
C ASP A 48 -1.97 -3.94 -22.99
N ASN A 49 -1.11 -4.27 -22.03
CA ASN A 49 0.31 -3.91 -22.05
C ASN A 49 1.17 -4.94 -22.83
N GLN A 50 0.53 -5.82 -23.59
CA GLN A 50 1.13 -6.92 -24.37
C GLN A 50 2.00 -7.86 -23.52
N SER A 51 1.78 -7.83 -22.20
CA SER A 51 2.56 -8.58 -21.22
C SER A 51 1.67 -9.60 -20.52
N TYR A 52 2.29 -10.67 -20.07
CA TYR A 52 1.58 -11.74 -19.40
C TYR A 52 1.33 -11.40 -17.92
N ASN A 53 0.27 -10.62 -17.66
CA ASN A 53 -0.12 -10.23 -16.31
C ASN A 53 -0.86 -11.37 -15.61
N ARG A 54 -0.42 -11.72 -14.40
CA ARG A 54 -1.15 -12.63 -13.50
C ARG A 54 -1.48 -11.91 -12.21
N SER A 55 -2.76 -11.91 -11.83
CA SER A 55 -3.19 -11.52 -10.49
C SER A 55 -3.39 -12.76 -9.62
N THR A 56 -3.00 -12.67 -8.36
CA THR A 56 -3.22 -13.73 -7.38
C THR A 56 -3.74 -13.11 -6.09
N ASN A 57 -4.77 -13.71 -5.48
CA ASN A 57 -5.28 -13.28 -4.17
C ASN A 57 -4.47 -13.91 -3.01
N LEU A 58 -3.16 -14.09 -3.20
CA LEU A 58 -2.28 -14.64 -2.18
C LEU A 58 -1.91 -13.57 -1.16
N THR A 59 -1.62 -13.99 0.07
CA THR A 59 -1.02 -13.08 1.06
C THR A 59 0.36 -12.65 0.59
N ALA A 60 0.83 -11.46 1.00
CA ALA A 60 2.15 -10.97 0.62
C ALA A 60 3.28 -11.97 0.99
N SER A 61 3.12 -12.66 2.12
CA SER A 61 4.01 -13.72 2.55
C SER A 61 4.05 -14.92 1.60
N ASP A 62 2.88 -15.42 1.19
CA ASP A 62 2.80 -16.56 0.28
C ASP A 62 3.21 -16.20 -1.15
N PHE A 63 2.91 -14.96 -1.55
CA PHE A 63 3.31 -14.41 -2.83
C PHE A 63 4.83 -14.35 -2.97
N ILE A 64 5.52 -13.80 -1.97
CA ILE A 64 6.99 -13.66 -1.99
C ILE A 64 7.66 -15.03 -2.15
N VAL A 65 7.22 -16.05 -1.41
CA VAL A 65 7.81 -17.40 -1.45
C VAL A 65 7.65 -18.06 -2.83
N ARG A 66 6.55 -17.79 -3.54
CA ARG A 66 6.25 -18.42 -4.83
C ARG A 66 6.80 -17.66 -6.03
N THR A 67 7.15 -16.39 -5.84
CA THR A 67 7.55 -15.52 -6.93
C THR A 67 9.01 -15.73 -7.30
N LYS A 68 9.26 -15.98 -8.58
CA LYS A 68 10.59 -15.92 -9.19
C LYS A 68 10.76 -14.53 -9.80
N ALA A 69 11.53 -13.68 -9.14
CA ALA A 69 11.81 -12.33 -9.59
C ALA A 69 13.29 -12.00 -9.35
N ASP A 70 13.80 -11.07 -10.14
CA ASP A 70 15.18 -10.57 -10.03
C ASP A 70 15.29 -9.40 -9.04
N LEU A 71 14.18 -8.67 -8.84
CA LEU A 71 14.10 -7.48 -7.98
C LEU A 71 12.89 -7.54 -7.05
N LEU A 72 13.14 -7.38 -5.75
CA LEU A 72 12.12 -7.07 -4.76
C LEU A 72 12.07 -5.56 -4.59
N TYR A 73 10.95 -4.93 -4.92
CA TYR A 73 10.66 -3.57 -4.53
C TYR A 73 9.70 -3.58 -3.34
N LEU A 74 10.16 -3.06 -2.19
CA LEU A 74 9.40 -3.03 -0.96
C LEU A 74 9.15 -1.58 -0.56
N ASN A 75 7.90 -1.13 -0.69
CA ASN A 75 7.47 0.17 -0.16
C ASN A 75 6.85 -0.03 1.21
N LEU A 76 7.61 0.30 2.25
CA LEU A 76 7.18 0.03 3.62
C LEU A 76 6.14 1.06 4.08
N PRO A 77 4.98 0.60 4.60
CA PRO A 77 4.00 1.52 5.16
C PRO A 77 4.58 2.17 6.43
N ASN A 78 4.25 3.44 6.63
CA ASN A 78 4.58 4.14 7.87
C ASN A 78 3.83 3.48 9.04
N PRO A 79 4.47 3.22 10.19
CA PRO A 79 3.85 2.58 11.37
C PRO A 79 2.59 3.29 11.90
N GLY A 80 2.37 4.57 11.61
CA GLY A 80 1.12 5.29 11.91
C GLY A 80 0.11 5.34 10.76
N SER A 81 0.46 4.87 9.56
CA SER A 81 -0.37 5.01 8.35
C SER A 81 -1.68 4.27 8.42
N MET A 82 -1.75 3.13 9.12
CA MET A 82 -2.98 2.35 9.20
C MET A 82 -4.04 3.01 10.10
N LEU A 83 -3.64 3.54 11.25
CA LEU A 83 -4.56 4.33 12.09
C LEU A 83 -5.01 5.59 11.35
N ASN A 84 -4.09 6.25 10.65
CA ASN A 84 -4.43 7.40 9.80
C ASN A 84 -5.33 7.00 8.63
N PHE A 85 -5.14 5.83 8.01
CA PHE A 85 -5.98 5.31 6.94
C PHE A 85 -7.40 5.01 7.44
N LEU A 86 -7.51 4.35 8.59
CA LEU A 86 -8.79 4.05 9.25
C LEU A 86 -9.53 5.33 9.66
N ASN A 87 -8.82 6.35 10.10
CA ASN A 87 -9.38 7.66 10.46
C ASN A 87 -9.54 8.60 9.24
N SER A 88 -9.01 8.22 8.07
CA SER A 88 -9.10 9.04 6.87
C SER A 88 -10.45 8.86 6.21
N SER A 89 -10.88 9.91 5.49
CA SER A 89 -12.03 9.85 4.59
C SER A 89 -11.94 8.66 3.63
N SER A 90 -10.75 8.13 3.32
CA SER A 90 -10.50 7.01 2.41
C SER A 90 -11.05 5.64 2.85
N CYS A 91 -11.49 5.45 4.10
CA CYS A 91 -12.02 4.16 4.56
C CYS A 91 -13.37 3.80 3.91
N TRP A 92 -14.06 4.79 3.34
CA TRP A 92 -15.38 4.63 2.72
C TRP A 92 -15.40 3.55 1.62
N LYS A 93 -14.27 3.33 0.93
CA LYS A 93 -14.13 2.32 -0.13
C LYS A 93 -14.32 0.91 0.42
N GLU A 94 -13.77 0.60 1.58
CA GLU A 94 -13.92 -0.69 2.23
C GLU A 94 -15.37 -0.92 2.67
N THR A 95 -16.01 0.12 3.23
CA THR A 95 -17.45 0.10 3.53
C THR A 95 -18.28 -0.18 2.29
N TRP A 96 -17.97 0.45 1.15
CA TRP A 96 -18.66 0.25 -0.12
C TRP A 96 -18.51 -1.18 -0.65
N VAL A 97 -17.29 -1.72 -0.64
CA VAL A 97 -16.98 -3.07 -1.14
C VAL A 97 -17.63 -4.13 -0.25
N ARG A 98 -17.51 -3.98 1.07
CA ARG A 98 -17.96 -4.99 2.06
C ARG A 98 -19.43 -4.84 2.44
N LYS A 99 -20.04 -3.69 2.13
CA LYS A 99 -21.43 -3.32 2.50
C LYS A 99 -21.71 -3.41 4.00
N ASN A 100 -20.68 -3.21 4.82
CA ASN A 100 -20.77 -3.35 6.27
C ASN A 100 -19.90 -2.29 6.96
N ASN A 101 -20.42 -1.65 7.99
CA ASN A 101 -19.71 -0.66 8.81
C ASN A 101 -18.94 -1.29 10.00
N THR A 102 -19.21 -2.56 10.34
CA THR A 102 -18.48 -3.27 11.42
C THR A 102 -17.12 -3.82 10.96
N PHE A 103 -16.79 -3.65 9.67
CA PHE A 103 -15.55 -4.15 9.09
C PHE A 103 -14.32 -3.59 9.80
N HIS A 104 -14.40 -2.40 10.42
CA HIS A 104 -13.28 -1.83 11.16
C HIS A 104 -12.75 -2.78 12.23
N ASN A 105 -13.63 -3.37 13.04
CA ASN A 105 -13.23 -4.29 14.10
C ASN A 105 -12.70 -5.62 13.54
N GLU A 106 -13.32 -6.12 12.48
CA GLU A 106 -12.88 -7.33 11.78
C GLU A 106 -11.52 -7.14 11.10
N LEU A 107 -11.31 -5.99 10.46
CA LEU A 107 -10.05 -5.60 9.83
C LEU A 107 -8.97 -5.47 10.90
N LEU A 108 -9.21 -4.66 11.94
CA LEU A 108 -8.28 -4.51 13.07
C LEU A 108 -7.88 -5.88 13.66
N ASN A 109 -8.84 -6.80 13.81
CA ASN A 109 -8.59 -8.15 14.33
C ASN A 109 -7.87 -9.06 13.33
N SER A 110 -8.24 -9.07 12.06
CA SER A 110 -7.56 -9.84 11.00
C SER A 110 -6.12 -9.38 10.76
N VAL A 111 -5.88 -8.11 11.08
CA VAL A 111 -4.61 -7.44 10.87
C VAL A 111 -3.72 -7.62 12.09
N LYS A 112 -4.23 -7.68 13.34
CA LYS A 112 -3.43 -8.05 14.53
C LYS A 112 -2.56 -9.30 14.36
N ASP A 113 -3.06 -10.29 13.62
CA ASP A 113 -2.35 -11.55 13.37
C ASP A 113 -1.59 -11.58 12.03
N SER A 114 -1.71 -10.52 11.21
CA SER A 114 -1.06 -10.39 9.91
C SER A 114 0.23 -9.58 10.01
N PRO A 115 1.29 -9.93 9.25
CA PRO A 115 2.47 -9.08 9.13
C PRO A 115 2.16 -7.67 8.58
N SER A 116 1.00 -7.45 7.96
CA SER A 116 0.53 -6.11 7.58
C SER A 116 -0.21 -5.39 8.73
N GLY A 117 0.02 -5.84 9.96
CA GLY A 117 -0.66 -5.54 11.22
C GLY A 117 -0.80 -4.08 11.60
N LEU A 118 -1.69 -3.78 12.56
CA LEU A 118 -1.49 -2.60 13.38
C LEU A 118 -0.20 -2.86 14.11
N ILE A 119 0.83 -2.18 13.63
CA ILE A 119 2.15 -2.19 14.19
C ILE A 119 2.00 -1.59 15.58
N SER A 120 1.73 -2.46 16.55
CA SER A 120 1.38 -2.09 17.90
C SER A 120 2.62 -1.62 18.67
N SER A 121 3.81 -2.02 18.20
CA SER A 121 5.10 -1.57 18.69
C SER A 121 6.16 -1.58 17.59
N LYS A 122 7.23 -0.80 17.80
CA LYS A 122 8.44 -0.79 16.98
C LYS A 122 9.06 -2.18 16.80
N GLU A 123 9.12 -2.95 17.88
CA GLU A 123 9.70 -4.30 17.88
C GLU A 123 8.90 -5.25 17.00
N HIS A 124 7.57 -5.16 17.06
CA HIS A 124 6.69 -5.95 16.21
C HIS A 124 6.90 -5.62 14.72
N TYR A 125 7.10 -4.34 14.38
CA TYR A 125 7.44 -3.91 13.02
C TYR A 125 8.71 -4.60 12.51
N LEU A 126 9.79 -4.50 13.29
CA LEU A 126 11.08 -5.06 12.91
C LEU A 126 11.00 -6.59 12.80
N GLN A 127 10.25 -7.25 13.68
CA GLN A 127 10.04 -8.69 13.61
C GLN A 127 9.31 -9.13 12.33
N VAL A 128 8.23 -8.41 11.99
CA VAL A 128 7.45 -8.62 10.76
C VAL A 128 8.34 -8.45 9.52
N LEU A 129 9.09 -7.36 9.49
CA LEU A 129 10.00 -7.03 8.41
C LEU A 129 11.08 -8.10 8.28
N SER A 130 11.71 -8.49 9.38
CA SER A 130 12.74 -9.52 9.42
C SER A 130 12.23 -10.84 8.84
N ARG A 131 11.00 -11.24 9.20
CA ARG A 131 10.36 -12.45 8.66
C ARG A 131 10.09 -12.35 7.16
N LEU A 132 9.75 -11.17 6.65
CA LEU A 132 9.55 -10.93 5.22
C LEU A 132 10.87 -10.95 4.45
N LEU A 133 11.92 -10.31 4.98
CA LEU A 133 13.26 -10.32 4.40
C LEU A 133 13.85 -11.74 4.39
N GLU A 134 13.67 -12.51 5.45
CA GLU A 134 14.05 -13.92 5.52
C GLU A 134 13.40 -14.74 4.40
N ARG A 135 12.10 -14.53 4.16
CA ARG A 135 11.33 -15.22 3.11
C ARG A 135 11.67 -14.77 1.69
N SER A 136 12.34 -13.64 1.53
CA SER A 136 12.70 -13.08 0.21
C SER A 136 14.17 -13.26 -0.15
N LYS A 137 14.93 -14.04 0.63
CA LYS A 137 16.36 -14.32 0.39
C LYS A 137 16.67 -14.89 -0.99
N HIS A 138 15.72 -15.61 -1.60
CA HIS A 138 15.87 -16.17 -2.96
C HIS A 138 15.86 -15.11 -4.06
N ILE A 139 15.40 -13.88 -3.79
CA ILE A 139 15.37 -12.78 -4.76
C ILE A 139 16.72 -12.05 -4.70
N PRO A 140 17.48 -11.91 -5.81
CA PRO A 140 18.88 -11.47 -5.79
C PRO A 140 19.08 -9.97 -5.49
N SER A 141 18.15 -9.10 -5.87
CA SER A 141 18.24 -7.65 -5.63
C SER A 141 17.05 -7.12 -4.87
N TRP A 142 17.29 -6.24 -3.89
CA TRP A 142 16.25 -5.60 -3.10
C TRP A 142 16.37 -4.08 -3.17
N ALA A 143 15.23 -3.41 -3.39
CA ALA A 143 15.06 -1.97 -3.29
C ALA A 143 13.98 -1.68 -2.23
N ILE A 144 14.39 -1.21 -1.06
CA ILE A 144 13.50 -0.96 0.07
C ILE A 144 13.33 0.54 0.22
N VAL A 145 12.09 1.01 0.06
CA VAL A 145 11.71 2.39 0.33
C VAL A 145 11.25 2.49 1.77
N PHE A 146 11.93 3.34 2.52
CA PHE A 146 11.69 3.59 3.93
C PHE A 146 11.44 5.08 4.15
N GLN A 147 10.37 5.41 4.86
CA GLN A 147 10.12 6.79 5.31
C GLN A 147 10.47 6.87 6.79
N GLU A 148 11.38 7.77 7.13
CA GLU A 148 11.76 7.95 8.53
C GLU A 148 10.60 8.58 9.30
N SER A 149 10.15 7.85 10.32
CA SER A 149 9.07 8.26 11.20
C SER A 149 9.37 7.75 12.60
N LEU A 150 9.23 8.61 13.61
CA LEU A 150 9.26 8.17 15.01
C LEU A 150 8.21 7.06 15.18
N PRO A 151 8.57 5.86 15.67
CA PRO A 151 9.75 5.52 16.48
C PRO A 151 10.91 4.79 15.77
N LEU A 152 10.88 4.65 14.43
CA LEU A 152 11.85 3.86 13.67
C LEU A 152 12.88 4.76 12.99
N SER A 153 14.16 4.57 13.30
CA SER A 153 15.26 5.31 12.68
C SER A 153 15.81 4.59 11.45
N LEU A 154 16.47 5.33 10.56
CA LEU A 154 17.19 4.73 9.44
C LEU A 154 18.24 3.71 9.91
N ALA A 155 18.96 4.00 11.00
CA ALA A 155 20.03 3.14 11.51
C ALA A 155 19.50 1.74 11.86
N GLU A 156 18.36 1.66 12.55
CA GLU A 156 17.75 0.39 12.94
C GLU A 156 17.22 -0.38 11.73
N MET A 157 16.65 0.32 10.75
CA MET A 157 16.21 -0.28 9.50
C MET A 157 17.40 -0.86 8.73
N VAL A 158 18.49 -0.11 8.62
CA VAL A 158 19.74 -0.52 7.98
C VAL A 158 20.34 -1.72 8.70
N ASP A 159 20.35 -1.72 10.03
CA ASP A 159 20.87 -2.84 10.82
C ASP A 159 20.01 -4.09 10.68
N GLU A 160 18.69 -3.96 10.57
CA GLU A 160 17.81 -5.10 10.31
C GLU A 160 18.04 -5.69 8.91
N VAL A 161 18.21 -4.85 7.88
CA VAL A 161 18.53 -5.34 6.52
C VAL A 161 19.90 -6.01 6.49
N LYS A 162 20.90 -5.45 7.20
CA LYS A 162 22.25 -6.01 7.29
C LYS A 162 22.30 -7.41 7.87
N LYS A 163 21.38 -7.79 8.76
CA LYS A 163 21.27 -9.17 9.28
C LYS A 163 20.99 -10.19 8.18
N HIS A 164 20.34 -9.75 7.10
CA HIS A 164 19.93 -10.60 6.00
C HIS A 164 20.83 -10.48 4.78
N ARG A 165 21.36 -9.28 4.48
CA ARG A 165 22.09 -9.00 3.24
C ARG A 165 22.99 -7.77 3.34
N GLN A 166 24.08 -7.75 2.56
CA GLN A 166 24.94 -6.58 2.46
C GLN A 166 24.25 -5.43 1.70
N ILE A 167 24.30 -4.23 2.29
CA ILE A 167 23.76 -3.00 1.70
C ILE A 167 24.85 -2.37 0.85
N LYS A 168 24.54 -2.12 -0.43
CA LYS A 168 25.48 -1.50 -1.38
C LYS A 168 25.39 0.01 -1.35
N THR A 169 24.17 0.55 -1.33
CA THR A 169 23.94 1.99 -1.40
C THR A 169 22.64 2.38 -0.70
N THR A 170 22.69 3.49 0.02
CA THR A 170 21.51 4.13 0.59
C THR A 170 21.36 5.51 -0.04
N TYR A 171 20.26 5.73 -0.74
CA TYR A 171 19.89 7.04 -1.27
C TYR A 171 18.95 7.73 -0.30
N MET A 172 19.14 9.03 -0.10
CA MET A 172 18.24 9.89 0.66
C MET A 172 17.66 10.94 -0.29
N LYS A 173 16.34 11.12 -0.23
CA LYS A 173 15.69 12.27 -0.82
C LYS A 173 14.85 12.98 0.24
N ASP A 174 15.18 14.24 0.47
CA ASP A 174 14.45 15.08 1.40
C ASP A 174 13.25 15.70 0.69
N PHE A 175 12.05 15.43 1.19
CA PHE A 175 10.80 16.03 0.69
C PHE A 175 10.18 16.98 1.73
N SER A 176 10.99 17.47 2.67
CA SER A 176 10.53 18.34 3.77
C SER A 176 9.79 19.58 3.28
N GLU A 177 10.16 20.11 2.11
CA GLU A 177 9.53 21.31 1.51
C GLU A 177 8.14 21.06 0.91
N ILE A 178 7.81 19.81 0.53
CA ILE A 178 6.59 19.50 -0.25
C ILE A 178 5.59 18.68 0.57
N ILE A 179 6.04 17.82 1.48
CA ILE A 179 5.20 16.79 2.13
C ILE A 179 5.22 16.88 3.67
N GLY A 180 5.73 17.98 4.24
CA GLY A 180 5.69 18.21 5.68
C GLY A 180 6.65 17.32 6.46
N GLN A 181 7.95 17.65 6.40
CA GLN A 181 9.04 17.08 7.22
C GLN A 181 9.24 15.56 7.09
N ARG A 182 9.25 15.01 5.87
CA ARG A 182 9.48 13.57 5.67
C ARG A 182 10.68 13.30 4.79
N LYS A 183 11.68 12.63 5.35
CA LYS A 183 12.83 12.09 4.63
C LYS A 183 12.48 10.70 4.12
N VAL A 184 12.69 10.48 2.82
CA VAL A 184 12.49 9.18 2.18
C VAL A 184 13.85 8.61 1.83
N TYR A 185 14.07 7.37 2.23
CA TYR A 185 15.29 6.63 2.02
C TYR A 185 15.01 5.45 1.08
N ILE A 186 15.93 5.19 0.17
CA ILE A 186 15.92 4.01 -0.69
C ILE A 186 17.19 3.21 -0.37
N ILE A 187 17.00 2.03 0.20
CA ILE A 187 18.07 1.11 0.57
C ILE A 187 18.17 0.05 -0.52
N ILE A 188 19.34 -0.06 -1.15
CA ILE A 188 19.63 -1.07 -2.16
C ILE A 188 20.56 -2.14 -1.58
N ALA A 189 20.10 -3.39 -1.62
CA ALA A 189 20.85 -4.54 -1.13
C ALA A 189 20.93 -5.62 -2.21
N HIS A 190 22.09 -6.26 -2.36
CA HIS A 190 22.34 -7.35 -3.31
C HIS A 190 22.97 -8.54 -2.58
N SER A 191 22.72 -9.77 -3.05
CA SER A 191 23.46 -10.97 -2.60
C SER A 191 24.85 -11.01 -3.16
#